data_AF-A0A3B0K0K1-F1
#
_entry.id   AF-A0A3B0K0K1-F1
#
_cell.length_a   1.000
_cell.length_b   1.000
_cell.length_c   1.000
_cell.angle_alpha   90.00
_cell.angle_beta   90.00
_cell.angle_gamma   90.00
#
_symmetry.space_group_name_H-M   'P 1'
#
loop_
_entity.id
_entity.type
_entity.pdbx_description
1 polymer ?
#
loop_
_entity_poly.entity_id
_entity_poly.type
_entity_poly.pdbx_seq_one_letter_code
_entity_poly.pdbx_strand_id
1 'polypeptide(L)'
;MSLTKASHYNARLGDLLQKTACSIRSYHGFMSSQAQHLLGPVNHLWDRSQRYRLMAGRSTDERCTTALLSECQDAHQSIWHSIMQMKEMLDEIASDVAKFDLECICLCSELEPEPCPASVAEWREWLNDSLHSLQAQLKRLEIAARLFVPTILQEQTVEDFKTNLQLGEHPEAVLCMGLARAERQATCPLLLTS
;
A
#
# COMPACT_ATOMS: atom_id res chain seq x y z
N MET A 1 -25.46 -6.14 27.00
CA MET A 1 -24.50 -5.00 27.09
C MET A 1 -25.19 -3.76 27.67
N SER A 2 -24.53 -2.95 28.52
CA SER A 2 -25.12 -1.69 29.02
C SER A 2 -25.06 -0.58 27.96
N LEU A 3 -25.99 0.38 28.00
CA LEU A 3 -26.02 1.55 27.10
C LEU A 3 -24.70 2.33 27.11
N THR A 4 -24.04 2.45 28.27
CA THR A 4 -22.75 3.11 28.42
C THR A 4 -21.61 2.36 27.73
N LYS A 5 -21.60 1.03 27.77
CA LYS A 5 -20.62 0.19 27.07
C LYS A 5 -20.82 0.21 25.57
N ALA A 6 -22.09 0.13 25.12
CA ALA A 6 -22.44 0.25 23.71
C ALA A 6 -21.97 1.58 23.12
N SER A 7 -22.20 2.69 23.84
CA SER A 7 -21.73 4.02 23.45
C SER A 7 -20.20 4.10 23.40
N HIS A 8 -19.49 3.49 24.36
CA HIS A 8 -18.03 3.46 24.37
C HIS A 8 -17.46 2.74 23.14
N TYR A 9 -17.94 1.52 22.84
CA TYR A 9 -17.46 0.75 21.70
C TYR A 9 -17.83 1.42 20.37
N ASN A 10 -19.01 2.03 20.27
CA ASN A 10 -19.40 2.82 19.10
C ASN A 10 -18.44 3.96 18.80
N ALA A 11 -18.11 4.76 19.81
CA ALA A 11 -17.17 5.87 19.66
C ALA A 11 -15.77 5.35 19.30
N ARG A 12 -15.25 4.38 20.04
CA ARG A 12 -13.88 3.90 19.89
C ARG A 12 -13.63 3.18 18.56
N LEU A 13 -14.52 2.26 18.17
CA LEU A 13 -14.42 1.59 16.87
C LEU A 13 -14.68 2.58 15.72
N GLY A 14 -15.59 3.55 15.91
CA GLY A 14 -15.86 4.60 14.93
C GLY A 14 -14.63 5.45 14.65
N ASP A 15 -13.98 5.94 15.71
CA ASP A 15 -12.76 6.75 15.61
C ASP A 15 -11.60 5.96 14.97
N LEU A 16 -11.41 4.70 15.38
CA LEU A 16 -10.39 3.84 14.78
C LEU A 16 -10.67 3.60 13.30
N LEU A 17 -11.92 3.29 12.91
CA LEU A 17 -12.28 3.11 11.51
C LEU A 17 -12.00 4.37 10.68
N GLN A 18 -12.43 5.54 11.17
CA GLN A 18 -12.19 6.81 10.48
C GLN A 18 -10.70 7.10 10.31
N LYS A 19 -9.93 6.94 11.39
CA LYS A 19 -8.49 7.14 11.37
C LYS A 19 -7.83 6.22 10.34
N THR A 20 -8.12 4.92 10.40
CA THR A 20 -7.52 3.94 9.49
C THR A 20 -7.94 4.18 8.04
N ALA A 21 -9.21 4.50 7.79
CA ALA A 21 -9.68 4.85 6.45
C ALA A 21 -8.99 6.11 5.90
N CYS A 22 -8.74 7.12 6.73
CA CYS A 22 -7.96 8.30 6.34
C CYS A 22 -6.51 7.96 6.01
N SER A 23 -5.85 7.11 6.79
CA SER A 23 -4.49 6.63 6.50
C SER A 23 -4.45 5.85 5.18
N ILE A 24 -5.40 4.94 4.96
CA ILE A 24 -5.54 4.19 3.70
C ILE A 24 -5.75 5.12 2.51
N ARG A 25 -6.64 6.13 2.62
CA ARG A 25 -6.85 7.13 1.56
C ARG A 25 -5.58 7.92 1.26
N SER A 26 -4.84 8.30 2.30
CA SER A 26 -3.58 9.04 2.15
C SER A 26 -2.52 8.20 1.44
N TYR A 27 -2.42 6.91 1.81
CA TYR A 27 -1.57 5.94 1.11
C TYR A 27 -1.96 5.77 -0.35
N HIS A 28 -3.25 5.60 -0.64
CA HIS A 28 -3.76 5.42 -1.99
C HIS A 28 -3.52 6.65 -2.88
N GLY A 29 -3.75 7.84 -2.36
CA GLY A 29 -3.43 9.10 -3.03
C GLY A 29 -1.92 9.28 -3.25
N PHE A 30 -1.10 8.92 -2.26
CA PHE A 30 0.35 8.92 -2.38
C PHE A 30 0.84 7.92 -3.43
N MET A 31 0.31 6.71 -3.47
CA MET A 31 0.63 5.72 -4.50
C MET A 31 0.27 6.22 -5.90
N SER A 32 -0.90 6.84 -6.06
CA SER A 32 -1.34 7.40 -7.34
C SER A 32 -0.41 8.49 -7.85
N SER A 33 0.07 9.38 -6.97
CA SER A 33 1.04 10.41 -7.34
C SER A 33 2.43 9.82 -7.60
N GLN A 34 2.89 8.92 -6.74
CA GLN A 34 4.18 8.24 -6.88
C GLN A 34 4.25 7.37 -8.13
N ALA A 35 3.15 6.75 -8.54
CA ALA A 35 3.10 5.99 -9.78
C ALA A 35 3.52 6.87 -10.96
N GLN A 36 3.04 8.11 -11.04
CA GLN A 36 3.46 9.07 -12.08
C GLN A 36 4.92 9.47 -11.93
N HIS A 37 5.38 9.72 -10.70
CA HIS A 37 6.77 10.12 -10.43
C HIS A 37 7.79 9.00 -10.69
N LEU A 38 7.42 7.73 -10.48
CA LEU A 38 8.31 6.57 -10.63
C LEU A 38 8.48 6.14 -12.09
N LEU A 39 7.53 6.48 -12.99
CA LEU A 39 7.66 6.17 -14.41
C LEU A 39 8.92 6.78 -15.05
N GLY A 40 9.25 8.02 -14.69
CA GLY A 40 10.45 8.71 -15.18
C GLY A 40 11.75 7.97 -14.84
N PRO A 41 12.07 7.79 -13.54
CA PRO A 41 13.24 7.04 -13.09
C PRO A 41 13.32 5.62 -13.64
N VAL A 42 12.20 4.89 -13.71
CA VAL A 42 12.15 3.52 -14.26
C VAL A 42 12.51 3.49 -15.74
N ASN A 43 11.93 4.39 -16.54
CA ASN A 43 12.26 4.49 -17.97
C ASN A 43 13.71 4.96 -18.18
N HIS A 44 14.20 5.87 -17.32
CA HIS A 44 15.58 6.31 -17.35
C HIS A 44 16.55 5.16 -17.07
N LEU A 45 16.29 4.40 -16.01
CA LEU A 45 17.05 3.21 -15.66
C LEU A 45 17.10 2.20 -16.82
N TRP A 46 15.95 1.97 -17.47
CA TRP A 46 15.87 1.12 -18.65
C TRP A 46 16.81 1.62 -19.77
N ASP A 47 16.63 2.86 -20.25
CA ASP A 47 17.44 3.41 -21.34
C ASP A 47 18.95 3.37 -21.02
N ARG A 48 19.34 3.75 -19.79
CA ARG A 48 20.75 3.73 -19.37
C ARG A 48 21.32 2.32 -19.28
N SER A 49 20.54 1.34 -18.81
CA SER A 49 20.95 -0.07 -18.82
C SER A 49 21.21 -0.59 -20.25
N GLN A 50 20.39 -0.19 -21.22
CA GLN A 50 20.58 -0.57 -22.63
C GLN A 50 21.87 0.01 -23.20
N ARG A 51 22.10 1.30 -22.97
CA ARG A 51 23.32 1.99 -23.42
C ARG A 51 24.56 1.40 -22.77
N TYR A 52 24.50 1.09 -21.48
CA TYR A 52 25.59 0.42 -20.77
C TYR A 52 25.95 -0.92 -21.44
N ARG A 53 24.95 -1.77 -21.74
CA ARG A 53 25.18 -3.06 -22.41
C ARG A 53 25.84 -2.91 -23.79
N LEU A 54 25.48 -1.86 -24.55
CA LEU A 54 26.10 -1.58 -25.85
C LEU A 54 27.55 -1.07 -25.72
N MET A 55 27.86 -0.29 -24.68
CA MET A 55 29.18 0.32 -24.48
C MET A 55 30.18 -0.60 -23.78
N ALA A 56 29.75 -1.40 -22.80
CA ALA A 56 30.61 -2.26 -22.00
C ALA A 56 31.37 -3.32 -22.83
N GLY A 57 30.84 -3.71 -23.99
CA GLY A 57 31.49 -4.65 -24.91
C GLY A 57 32.31 -4.02 -26.03
N ARG A 58 32.34 -2.68 -26.15
CA ARG A 58 32.90 -1.98 -27.33
C ARG A 58 33.81 -0.79 -27.01
N SER A 59 33.68 -0.20 -25.82
CA SER A 59 34.33 1.05 -25.44
C SER A 59 35.62 0.80 -24.66
N THR A 60 36.71 1.46 -25.05
CA THR A 60 37.93 1.63 -24.23
C THR A 60 37.80 2.77 -23.23
N ASP A 61 36.69 3.51 -23.23
CA ASP A 61 36.43 4.63 -22.32
C ASP A 61 35.62 4.17 -21.09
N GLU A 62 36.36 3.82 -20.04
CA GLU A 62 35.84 3.41 -18.73
C GLU A 62 35.07 4.53 -18.01
N ARG A 63 35.33 5.80 -18.34
CA ARG A 63 34.65 6.94 -17.69
C ARG A 63 33.19 7.00 -18.10
N CYS A 64 32.92 6.75 -19.39
CA CYS A 64 31.57 6.72 -19.92
C CYS A 64 30.74 5.55 -19.34
N THR A 65 31.32 4.36 -19.20
CA THR A 65 30.64 3.22 -18.58
C THR A 65 30.38 3.44 -17.09
N THR A 66 31.31 4.09 -16.39
CA THR A 66 31.15 4.44 -14.97
C THR A 66 30.06 5.47 -14.76
N ALA A 67 29.98 6.50 -15.61
CA ALA A 67 28.93 7.50 -15.56
C ALA A 67 27.53 6.89 -15.75
N LEU A 68 27.37 5.97 -16.73
CA LEU A 68 26.10 5.28 -16.95
C LEU A 68 25.68 4.41 -15.75
N LEU A 69 26.62 3.73 -15.10
CA LEU A 69 26.32 2.96 -13.89
C LEU A 69 25.92 3.86 -12.72
N SER A 70 26.56 5.03 -12.57
CA SER A 70 26.17 6.02 -11.58
C SER A 70 24.74 6.51 -11.78
N GLU A 71 24.38 6.88 -13.02
CA GLU A 71 23.01 7.31 -13.35
C GLU A 71 21.97 6.20 -13.10
N CYS A 72 22.33 4.94 -13.36
CA CYS A 72 21.47 3.80 -13.02
C CYS A 72 21.31 3.65 -11.50
N GLN A 73 22.39 3.84 -10.74
CA GLN A 73 22.36 3.78 -9.29
C GLN A 73 21.47 4.88 -8.69
N ASP A 74 21.56 6.11 -9.22
CA ASP A 74 20.74 7.23 -8.76
C ASP A 74 19.24 6.96 -9.02
N ALA A 75 18.89 6.46 -10.20
CA ALA A 75 17.52 6.08 -10.52
C ALA A 75 17.02 4.94 -9.62
N HIS A 76 17.86 3.93 -9.38
CA HIS A 76 17.55 2.81 -8.48
C HIS A 76 17.31 3.26 -7.04
N GLN A 77 18.16 4.13 -6.51
CA GLN A 77 18.01 4.71 -5.18
C GLN A 77 16.72 5.52 -5.05
N SER A 78 16.38 6.33 -6.06
CA SER A 78 15.13 7.08 -6.08
C SER A 78 13.91 6.15 -6.01
N ILE A 79 13.92 5.04 -6.77
CA ILE A 79 12.85 4.03 -6.74
C ILE A 79 12.75 3.37 -5.36
N TRP A 80 13.88 2.96 -4.78
CA TRP A 80 13.90 2.35 -3.46
C TRP A 80 13.44 3.28 -2.34
N HIS A 81 13.78 4.56 -2.43
CA HIS A 81 13.34 5.54 -1.46
C HIS A 81 11.82 5.65 -1.43
N SER A 82 11.15 5.74 -2.59
CA SER A 82 9.70 5.74 -2.67
C SER A 82 9.08 4.45 -2.12
N ILE A 83 9.68 3.29 -2.41
CA ILE A 83 9.21 2.00 -1.88
C ILE A 83 9.31 1.95 -0.35
N MET A 84 10.39 2.48 0.23
CA MET A 84 10.54 2.55 1.70
C MET A 84 9.51 3.47 2.33
N GLN A 85 9.22 4.63 1.73
CA GLN A 85 8.15 5.52 2.20
C GLN A 85 6.78 4.82 2.15
N MET A 86 6.47 4.11 1.06
CA MET A 86 5.24 3.31 0.97
C MET A 86 5.17 2.25 2.08
N LYS A 87 6.29 1.62 2.40
CA LYS A 87 6.37 0.61 3.46
C LYS A 87 6.07 1.20 4.83
N GLU A 88 6.69 2.33 5.17
CA GLU A 88 6.47 3.01 6.45
C GLU A 88 5.00 3.38 6.64
N MET A 89 4.35 3.91 5.61
CA MET A 89 2.91 4.20 5.64
C MET A 89 2.05 2.95 5.84
N LEU A 90 2.40 1.82 5.20
CA LEU A 90 1.67 0.56 5.40
C LEU A 90 1.90 -0.05 6.79
N ASP A 91 3.08 0.12 7.38
CA ASP A 91 3.35 -0.31 8.75
C ASP A 91 2.48 0.47 9.75
N GLU A 92 2.27 1.78 9.52
CA GLU A 92 1.33 2.58 10.29
C GLU A 92 -0.13 2.12 10.14
N ILE A 93 -0.57 1.85 8.90
CA ILE A 93 -1.91 1.31 8.63
C ILE A 93 -2.07 -0.06 9.31
N ALA A 94 -1.07 -0.94 9.24
CA ALA A 94 -1.09 -2.24 9.89
C ALA A 94 -1.25 -2.12 11.41
N SER A 95 -0.57 -1.15 12.03
CA SER A 95 -0.74 -0.85 13.46
C SER A 95 -2.17 -0.43 13.79
N ASP A 96 -2.79 0.41 12.96
CA ASP A 96 -4.15 0.89 13.19
C ASP A 96 -5.22 -0.18 12.92
N VAL A 97 -5.04 -1.04 11.91
CA VAL A 97 -5.87 -2.23 11.69
C VAL A 97 -5.77 -3.19 12.87
N ALA A 98 -4.57 -3.45 13.40
CA ALA A 98 -4.38 -4.32 14.56
C ALA A 98 -5.08 -3.78 15.82
N LYS A 99 -5.10 -2.45 16.02
CA LYS A 99 -5.87 -1.82 17.11
C LYS A 99 -7.38 -2.01 16.93
N PHE A 100 -7.88 -1.82 15.70
CA PHE A 100 -9.29 -2.05 15.40
C PHE A 100 -9.69 -3.52 15.65
N ASP A 101 -8.87 -4.46 15.20
CA ASP A 101 -9.05 -5.89 15.42
C ASP A 101 -9.10 -6.26 16.90
N LEU A 102 -8.20 -5.69 17.71
CA LEU A 102 -8.17 -5.90 19.15
C LEU A 102 -9.45 -5.41 19.83
N GLU A 103 -9.92 -4.20 19.47
CA GLU A 103 -11.18 -3.67 20.00
C GLU A 103 -12.39 -4.51 19.58
N CYS A 104 -12.39 -5.06 18.35
CA CYS A 104 -13.41 -6.00 17.91
C CYS A 104 -13.41 -7.27 18.77
N ILE A 105 -12.24 -7.85 19.05
CA ILE A 105 -12.11 -9.03 19.90
C ILE A 105 -12.62 -8.75 21.31
N CYS A 106 -12.26 -7.59 21.90
CA CYS A 106 -12.76 -7.16 23.19
C CYS A 106 -14.30 -7.04 23.19
N LEU A 107 -14.87 -6.39 22.18
CA LEU A 107 -16.33 -6.29 22.03
C LEU A 107 -16.98 -7.67 21.94
N CYS A 108 -16.52 -8.56 21.06
CA CYS A 108 -17.15 -9.86 20.88
C CYS A 108 -17.06 -10.68 22.19
N SER A 109 -15.96 -10.60 22.93
CA SER A 109 -15.80 -11.28 24.23
C SER A 109 -16.78 -10.78 25.31
N GLU A 110 -17.14 -9.48 25.28
CA GLU A 110 -18.12 -8.91 26.21
C GLU A 110 -19.56 -9.22 25.82
N LEU A 111 -19.80 -9.61 24.57
CA LEU A 111 -21.12 -9.94 24.04
C LEU A 111 -21.48 -11.41 24.24
N GLU A 112 -20.53 -12.29 24.57
CA GLU A 112 -20.78 -13.74 24.68
C GLU A 112 -22.01 -14.05 25.57
N PRO A 113 -22.93 -14.91 25.08
CA PRO A 113 -22.82 -15.76 23.89
C PRO A 113 -23.28 -15.13 22.57
N GLU A 114 -23.64 -13.85 22.55
CA GLU A 114 -24.17 -13.19 21.35
C GLU A 114 -23.09 -13.06 20.25
N PRO A 115 -23.47 -13.20 18.96
CA PRO A 115 -22.54 -13.04 17.86
C PRO A 115 -22.06 -11.60 17.76
N CYS A 116 -20.84 -11.45 17.23
CA CYS A 116 -20.30 -10.12 16.97
C CYS A 116 -21.17 -9.39 15.93
N PRO A 117 -21.45 -8.09 16.11
CA PRO A 117 -22.33 -7.34 15.21
C PRO A 117 -21.82 -7.40 13.77
N ALA A 118 -22.73 -7.73 12.83
CA ALA A 118 -22.37 -7.93 11.41
C ALA A 118 -21.64 -6.71 10.82
N SER A 119 -22.09 -5.50 11.14
CA SER A 119 -21.43 -4.26 10.73
C SER A 119 -19.96 -4.18 11.17
N VAL A 120 -19.64 -4.58 12.40
CA VAL A 120 -18.27 -4.58 12.94
C VAL A 120 -17.44 -5.65 12.24
N ALA A 121 -18.00 -6.83 12.01
CA ALA A 121 -17.34 -7.92 11.28
C ALA A 121 -17.01 -7.52 9.84
N GLU A 122 -17.94 -6.88 9.12
CA GLU A 122 -17.73 -6.38 7.76
C GLU A 122 -16.61 -5.34 7.69
N TRP A 123 -16.55 -4.41 8.65
CA TRP A 123 -15.48 -3.42 8.70
C TRP A 123 -14.12 -4.04 9.00
N ARG A 124 -14.11 -5.01 9.90
CA ARG A 124 -12.92 -5.79 10.22
C ARG A 124 -12.39 -6.51 8.99
N GLU A 125 -13.25 -7.21 8.26
CA GLU A 125 -12.91 -7.91 7.03
C GLU A 125 -12.36 -6.94 5.99
N TRP A 126 -13.09 -5.85 5.69
CA TRP A 126 -12.65 -4.86 4.71
C TRP A 126 -11.29 -4.25 5.05
N LEU A 127 -11.02 -3.92 6.32
CA LEU A 127 -9.74 -3.37 6.76
C LEU A 127 -8.58 -4.36 6.54
N ASN A 128 -8.79 -5.63 6.92
CA ASN A 128 -7.79 -6.68 6.75
C ASN A 128 -7.51 -6.99 5.28
N ASP A 129 -8.56 -7.11 4.46
CA ASP A 129 -8.43 -7.39 3.03
C ASP A 129 -7.79 -6.23 2.26
N SER A 130 -8.13 -4.99 2.64
CA SER A 130 -7.52 -3.78 2.09
C SER A 130 -6.03 -3.75 2.43
N LEU A 131 -5.67 -3.93 3.70
CA LEU A 131 -4.27 -3.97 4.12
C LEU A 131 -3.49 -5.06 3.39
N HIS A 132 -4.06 -6.27 3.31
CA HIS A 132 -3.44 -7.39 2.60
C HIS A 132 -3.18 -7.07 1.13
N SER A 133 -4.17 -6.49 0.44
CA SER A 133 -4.06 -6.12 -0.97
C SER A 133 -2.96 -5.10 -1.22
N LEU A 134 -2.87 -4.07 -0.36
CA LEU A 134 -1.85 -3.02 -0.46
C LEU A 134 -0.45 -3.56 -0.13
N GLN A 135 -0.31 -4.39 0.90
CA GLN A 135 0.96 -5.05 1.23
C GLN A 135 1.43 -5.99 0.13
N ALA A 136 0.51 -6.74 -0.48
CA ALA A 136 0.83 -7.61 -1.61
C ALA A 136 1.30 -6.82 -2.83
N GLN A 137 0.67 -5.68 -3.12
CA GLN A 137 1.10 -4.77 -4.19
C GLN A 137 2.51 -4.23 -3.93
N LEU A 138 2.74 -3.65 -2.74
CA LEU A 138 4.06 -3.15 -2.36
C LEU A 138 5.12 -4.26 -2.44
N LYS A 139 4.76 -5.49 -2.05
CA LYS A 139 5.69 -6.60 -2.11
C LYS A 139 6.11 -6.94 -3.54
N ARG A 140 5.18 -6.88 -4.49
CA ARG A 140 5.49 -7.08 -5.92
C ARG A 140 6.41 -5.96 -6.44
N LEU A 141 6.17 -4.71 -6.05
CA LEU A 141 7.05 -3.59 -6.37
C LEU A 141 8.47 -3.77 -5.80
N GLU A 142 8.59 -4.18 -4.54
CA GLU A 142 9.89 -4.49 -3.92
C GLU A 142 10.64 -5.58 -4.70
N ILE A 143 9.96 -6.66 -5.07
CA ILE A 143 10.57 -7.78 -5.80
C ILE A 143 11.05 -7.31 -7.17
N ALA A 144 10.21 -6.58 -7.92
CA ALA A 144 10.58 -6.05 -9.22
C ALA A 144 11.75 -5.05 -9.13
N ALA A 145 11.77 -4.17 -8.12
CA ALA A 145 12.88 -3.24 -7.89
C ALA A 145 14.20 -3.91 -7.47
N ARG A 146 14.18 -5.12 -6.89
CA ARG A 146 15.40 -5.90 -6.64
C ARG A 146 16.02 -6.44 -7.92
N LEU A 147 15.21 -6.64 -8.96
CA LEU A 147 15.65 -7.14 -10.26
C LEU A 147 16.18 -6.03 -11.18
N PHE A 148 16.11 -4.77 -10.73
CA PHE A 148 16.67 -3.60 -11.40
C PHE A 148 18.19 -3.55 -11.32
N VAL A 149 18.83 -4.54 -11.92
CA VAL A 149 20.28 -4.65 -12.04
C VAL A 149 20.72 -4.04 -13.37
N PRO A 150 21.54 -2.97 -13.38
CA PRO A 150 21.87 -2.22 -14.59
C PRO A 150 22.49 -3.05 -15.73
N THR A 151 23.14 -4.17 -15.40
CA THR A 151 23.83 -5.03 -16.37
C THR A 151 22.91 -6.04 -17.06
N ILE A 152 21.76 -6.37 -16.46
CA ILE A 152 20.87 -7.46 -16.90
C ILE A 152 19.40 -7.07 -16.89
N LEU A 153 19.07 -5.79 -16.76
CA LEU A 153 17.69 -5.33 -16.75
C LEU A 153 16.98 -5.78 -18.02
N GLN A 154 15.80 -6.38 -17.85
CA GLN A 154 14.94 -6.86 -18.93
C GLN A 154 13.70 -5.94 -19.04
N GLU A 155 13.20 -5.81 -20.26
CA GLU A 155 12.01 -4.98 -20.54
C GLU A 155 10.79 -5.51 -19.78
N GLN A 156 10.63 -6.83 -19.71
CA GLN A 156 9.55 -7.45 -18.95
C GLN A 156 9.56 -7.04 -17.47
N THR A 157 10.74 -6.95 -16.84
CA THR A 157 10.85 -6.51 -15.43
C THR A 157 10.39 -5.06 -15.26
N VAL A 158 10.65 -4.21 -16.25
CA VAL A 158 10.21 -2.81 -16.27
C VAL A 158 8.69 -2.73 -16.43
N GLU A 159 8.11 -3.50 -17.36
CA GLU A 159 6.66 -3.54 -17.58
C GLU A 159 5.91 -4.17 -16.40
N ASP A 160 6.46 -5.22 -15.79
CA ASP A 160 5.93 -5.80 -14.56
C ASP A 160 5.93 -4.77 -13.43
N PHE A 161 7.02 -4.00 -13.27
CA PHE A 161 7.07 -2.93 -12.27
C PHE A 161 5.99 -1.88 -12.52
N LYS A 162 5.85 -1.40 -13.76
CA LYS A 162 4.82 -0.42 -14.14
C LYS A 162 3.41 -0.92 -13.88
N THR A 163 3.14 -2.19 -14.20
CA THR A 163 1.86 -2.84 -13.93
C THR A 163 1.58 -2.89 -12.43
N ASN A 164 2.60 -3.22 -11.62
CA ASN A 164 2.47 -3.31 -10.17
C ASN A 164 2.33 -1.94 -9.47
N LEU A 165 2.58 -0.81 -10.15
CA LEU A 165 2.30 0.53 -9.61
C LEU A 165 0.80 0.77 -9.44
N GLN A 166 -0.05 0.00 -10.13
CA GLN A 166 -1.49 0.07 -10.02
C GLN A 166 -2.03 -1.12 -9.23
N LEU A 167 -3.10 -0.89 -8.47
CA LEU A 167 -3.91 -1.98 -7.93
C LEU A 167 -4.68 -2.63 -9.09
N GLY A 168 -4.95 -3.93 -8.96
CA GLY A 168 -5.88 -4.58 -9.87
C GLY A 168 -7.27 -3.94 -9.79
N GLU A 169 -8.04 -4.00 -10.87
CA GLU A 169 -9.35 -3.34 -10.96
C GLU A 169 -10.30 -3.73 -9.82
N HIS A 170 -10.34 -5.02 -9.47
CA HIS A 170 -11.21 -5.52 -8.42
C HIS A 170 -10.80 -5.03 -7.00
N PRO A 171 -9.56 -5.25 -6.52
CA PRO A 171 -9.16 -4.75 -5.21
C PRO A 171 -9.22 -3.21 -5.12
N GLU A 172 -8.93 -2.50 -6.21
CA GLU A 172 -9.10 -1.05 -6.30
C GLU A 172 -10.57 -0.63 -6.07
N ALA A 173 -11.51 -1.26 -6.78
CA ALA A 173 -12.93 -0.96 -6.62
C ALA A 173 -13.43 -1.24 -5.19
N VAL A 174 -13.02 -2.36 -4.60
CA VAL A 174 -13.37 -2.72 -3.20
C VAL A 174 -12.81 -1.69 -2.22
N LEU A 175 -11.56 -1.27 -2.41
CA LEU A 175 -10.90 -0.26 -1.59
C LEU A 175 -11.67 1.07 -1.65
N CYS A 176 -11.94 1.58 -2.85
CA CYS A 176 -12.66 2.84 -3.05
C CYS A 176 -14.08 2.81 -2.47
N MET A 177 -14.82 1.71 -2.67
CA MET A 177 -16.16 1.56 -2.11
C MET A 177 -16.15 1.57 -0.59
N GLY A 178 -15.23 0.85 0.05
CA GLY A 178 -15.11 0.83 1.50
C GLY A 178 -14.68 2.17 2.08
N LEU A 179 -13.77 2.90 1.41
CA LEU A 179 -13.40 4.27 1.79
C LEU A 179 -14.60 5.21 1.75
N ALA A 180 -15.40 5.17 0.69
CA ALA A 180 -16.62 5.98 0.57
C ALA A 180 -17.67 5.60 1.62
N ARG A 181 -17.79 4.30 1.95
CA ARG A 181 -18.68 3.83 3.01
C ARG A 181 -18.18 4.30 4.38
N ALA A 182 -16.87 4.31 4.62
CA ALA A 182 -16.27 4.73 5.88
C ALA A 182 -16.52 6.22 6.11
N GLU A 183 -16.36 7.07 5.09
CA GLU A 183 -16.70 8.50 5.18
C GLU A 183 -18.15 8.74 5.63
N ARG A 184 -19.10 7.96 5.09
CA ARG A 184 -20.51 8.06 5.46
C ARG A 184 -20.78 7.56 6.88
N GLN A 185 -20.03 6.56 7.33
CA GLN A 185 -20.16 5.97 8.66
C GLN A 185 -19.89 6.96 9.80
N ALA A 186 -19.18 8.07 9.56
CA ALA A 186 -19.01 9.15 10.55
C ALA A 186 -20.34 9.69 11.12
N THR A 187 -21.45 9.44 10.42
CA THR A 187 -22.79 9.91 10.79
C THR A 187 -23.71 8.80 11.33
N CYS A 188 -23.26 7.55 11.39
CA CYS A 188 -24.05 6.41 11.86
C CYS A 188 -23.30 5.56 12.89
N PRO A 189 -23.94 5.15 14.00
CA PRO A 189 -23.33 4.24 14.97
C PRO A 189 -23.04 2.88 14.32
N LEU A 190 -21.89 2.28 14.69
CA LEU A 190 -21.46 0.97 14.20
C LEU A 190 -22.33 -0.16 14.77
N LEU A 191 -22.72 -0.02 16.02
CA LEU A 191 -23.61 -0.89 16.77
C LEU A 191 -25.01 -0.29 16.64
N LEU A 192 -25.82 -0.85 15.75
CA LEU A 192 -27.25 -0.57 15.75
C LEU A 192 -27.84 -1.21 17.00
N THR A 193 -28.42 -0.39 17.89
CA THR A 193 -29.25 -0.91 18.98
C THR A 193 -30.51 -1.49 18.36
N SER A 194 -30.58 -2.81 18.25
CA SER A 194 -31.84 -3.53 18.03
C SER A 194 -32.80 -3.30 19.19
#